data_AF-A0A1A8NCX7-F1
#
_entry.id   AF-A0A1A8NCX7-F1
#
_cell.length_a   1.000
_cell.length_b   1.000
_cell.length_c   1.000
_cell.angle_alpha   90.00
_cell.angle_beta   90.00
_cell.angle_gamma   90.00
#
_symmetry.space_group_name_H-M   'P 1'
#
loop_
_entity.id
_entity.type
_entity.pdbx_description
1 polymer ?
#
loop_
_entity_poly.entity_id
_entity_poly.type
_entity_poly.pdbx_seq_one_letter_code
_entity_poly.pdbx_strand_id
1 'polypeptide(L)'
;DLLVSRPYNMAKSTSGSGNFTLRWTPSESQANESHPICFIVETRYSGFLHQSEHRCVIVTVRTLHIFYLKMKISTTLSLVNDKEIIQNAIKDELVRRGMASSIRVRLLGGDLVEVRTPIPPSG
;
A
#
# COMPACT_ATOMS: atom_id res chain seq x y z
N ASP A 1 16.93 5.91 25.85
CA ASP A 1 15.69 6.58 25.43
C ASP A 1 15.78 6.98 23.96
N LEU A 2 14.67 7.42 23.36
CA LEU A 2 14.57 7.91 21.99
C LEU A 2 13.92 9.29 22.01
N LEU A 3 14.67 10.31 21.62
CA LEU A 3 14.18 11.65 21.32
C LEU A 3 13.84 11.73 19.84
N VAL A 4 12.73 12.36 19.49
CA VAL A 4 12.25 12.37 18.10
C VAL A 4 11.31 13.53 17.84
N SER A 5 11.53 14.19 16.71
CA SER A 5 10.64 15.17 16.09
C SER A 5 9.63 14.42 15.20
N ARG A 6 8.34 14.63 15.43
CA ARG A 6 7.26 13.79 14.89
C ARG A 6 6.09 14.60 14.30
N PRO A 7 5.37 14.03 13.32
CA PRO A 7 4.04 14.50 12.90
C PRO A 7 3.01 14.52 14.06
N TYR A 8 2.04 15.43 13.96
CA TYR A 8 0.97 15.67 14.93
C TYR A 8 -0.01 14.48 14.96
N ASN A 9 0.27 13.48 15.80
CA ASN A 9 -0.47 12.22 16.10
C ASN A 9 0.39 10.94 16.06
N MET A 10 1.72 11.06 15.97
CA MET A 10 2.60 9.90 16.02
C MET A 10 2.85 9.39 17.46
N ALA A 11 2.50 8.13 17.70
CA ALA A 11 2.77 7.43 18.95
C ALA A 11 4.17 6.76 18.93
N LYS A 12 4.84 6.75 20.08
CA LYS A 12 6.07 5.97 20.32
C LYS A 12 5.76 4.86 21.33
N SER A 13 6.29 3.67 21.07
CA SER A 13 6.33 2.56 22.01
C SER A 13 7.73 1.98 22.06
N THR A 14 8.08 1.35 23.19
CA THR A 14 9.39 0.70 23.40
C THR A 14 9.16 -0.78 23.65
N SER A 15 9.85 -1.63 22.90
CA SER A 15 9.70 -3.09 22.96
C SER A 15 11.01 -3.73 23.39
N GLY A 16 11.36 -3.60 24.67
CA GLY A 16 12.63 -4.07 25.22
C GLY A 16 13.79 -3.08 25.03
N SER A 17 15.00 -3.50 25.40
CA SER A 17 16.18 -2.65 25.37
C SER A 17 16.60 -2.32 23.93
N GLY A 18 16.61 -1.04 23.57
CA GLY A 18 17.10 -0.55 22.29
C GLY A 18 16.11 -0.58 21.12
N ASN A 19 14.94 -1.19 21.30
CA ASN A 19 13.92 -1.29 20.25
C ASN A 19 12.79 -0.29 20.48
N PHE A 20 12.58 0.58 19.50
CA PHE A 20 11.54 1.60 19.53
C PHE A 20 10.64 1.47 18.29
N THR A 21 9.34 1.63 18.47
CA THR A 21 8.36 1.61 17.38
C THR A 21 7.63 2.95 17.35
N LEU A 22 7.68 3.61 16.19
CA LEU A 22 6.90 4.81 15.89
C LEU A 22 5.68 4.40 15.06
N ARG A 23 4.48 4.80 15.49
CA ARG A 23 3.22 4.55 14.79
C ARG A 23 2.54 5.84 14.45
N TRP A 24 2.13 5.97 13.21
CA TRP A 24 1.50 7.17 12.70
C TRP A 24 0.52 6.81 11.58
N THR A 25 -0.62 7.48 11.58
CA THR A 25 -1.60 7.41 10.49
C THR A 25 -1.78 8.82 9.93
N PRO A 26 -1.36 9.09 8.69
CA PRO A 26 -1.59 10.38 8.05
C PRO A 26 -3.09 10.63 7.86
N SER A 27 -3.46 11.91 7.88
CA SER A 27 -4.80 12.36 7.49
C SER A 27 -4.86 12.70 6.00
N GLU A 28 -6.07 12.80 5.44
CA GLU A 28 -6.28 13.19 4.05
C GLU A 28 -5.74 14.60 3.74
N SER A 29 -5.79 15.52 4.71
CA SER A 29 -5.22 16.86 4.55
C SER A 29 -3.71 16.87 4.35
N GLN A 30 -3.02 15.78 4.73
CA GLN A 30 -1.57 15.62 4.54
C GLN A 30 -1.24 14.92 3.21
N ALA A 31 -2.23 14.72 2.32
CA ALA A 31 -2.02 14.06 1.05
C ALA A 31 -0.99 14.81 0.19
N ASN A 32 -0.06 14.05 -0.40
CA ASN A 32 1.04 14.55 -1.22
C ASN A 32 2.08 15.41 -0.47
N GLU A 33 2.00 15.47 0.86
CA GLU A 33 3.03 16.10 1.69
C GLU A 33 4.14 15.12 2.05
N SER A 34 5.32 15.67 2.35
CA SER A 34 6.47 14.92 2.87
C SER A 34 6.77 15.37 4.30
N HIS A 35 6.79 14.42 5.23
CA HIS A 35 7.01 14.67 6.64
C HIS A 35 8.33 14.06 7.10
N PRO A 36 9.32 14.87 7.52
CA PRO A 36 10.54 14.36 8.11
C PRO A 36 10.28 13.87 9.55
N ILE A 37 10.79 12.69 9.85
CA ILE A 37 10.82 12.12 11.20
C ILE A 37 12.29 12.03 11.58
N CYS A 38 12.71 12.87 12.51
CA CYS A 38 14.11 12.95 12.93
C CYS A 38 14.26 12.44 14.36
N PHE A 39 15.29 11.65 14.64
CA PHE A 39 15.48 11.00 15.93
C PHE A 39 16.93 10.88 16.36
N ILE A 40 17.12 10.80 17.69
CA ILE A 40 18.37 10.51 18.38
C ILE A 40 18.08 9.46 19.45
N VAL A 41 18.93 8.44 19.53
CA VAL A 41 18.92 7.48 20.63
C VAL A 41 19.87 7.96 21.71
N GLU A 42 19.37 8.01 22.94
CA GLU A 42 20.16 8.38 24.12
C GLU A 42 20.34 7.18 25.03
N THR A 43 21.50 7.05 25.66
CA THR A 43 21.72 6.07 26.73
C THR A 43 22.60 6.66 27.81
N ARG A 44 22.42 6.23 29.05
CA ARG A 44 23.24 6.66 30.17
C ARG A 44 24.07 5.48 30.65
N TYR A 45 25.39 5.59 30.53
CA TYR A 45 26.33 4.57 30.99
C TYR A 45 27.37 5.20 31.90
N SER A 46 27.57 4.62 33.09
CA SER A 46 28.54 5.11 34.08
C SER A 46 28.44 6.62 34.40
N GLY A 47 27.23 7.18 34.38
CA GLY A 47 27.00 8.60 34.65
C GLY A 47 27.10 9.53 33.43
N PHE A 48 27.58 9.04 32.29
CA PHE A 48 27.71 9.81 31.04
C PHE A 48 26.53 9.57 30.12
N LEU A 49 26.05 10.64 29.46
CA LEU A 49 25.04 10.56 28.42
C LEU A 49 25.74 10.32 27.08
N HIS A 50 25.39 9.22 26.42
CA HIS A 50 25.81 8.93 25.06
C HIS A 50 24.62 9.10 24.13
N GLN A 51 24.86 9.77 23.00
CA GLN A 51 23.86 10.01 21.97
C GLN A 51 24.31 9.36 20.66
N SER A 52 23.36 8.80 19.92
CA SER A 52 23.60 8.45 18.53
C SER A 52 23.74 9.70 17.68
N GLU A 53 24.21 9.53 16.45
CA GLU A 53 24.03 10.55 15.43
C GLU A 53 22.54 10.84 15.19
N HIS A 54 22.24 12.08 14.85
CA HIS A 54 20.90 12.51 14.46
C HIS A 54 20.55 11.97 13.08
N ARG A 55 19.46 11.20 12.97
CA ARG A 55 18.99 10.58 11.72
C ARG A 55 17.59 11.08 11.38
N CYS A 56 17.29 11.25 10.10
CA CYS A 56 15.97 11.63 9.62
C CYS A 56 15.47 10.65 8.55
N VAL A 57 14.19 10.30 8.62
CA VAL A 57 13.47 9.54 7.58
C VAL A 57 12.37 10.44 7.03
N ILE A 58 12.31 10.58 5.70
CA ILE A 58 11.27 11.37 5.04
C ILE A 58 10.16 10.43 4.61
N VAL A 59 8.95 10.66 5.11
CA VAL A 59 7.76 9.89 4.73
C VAL A 59 6.87 10.74 3.84
N THR A 60 6.65 10.30 2.60
CA THR A 60 5.73 10.95 1.67
C THR A 60 4.37 10.27 1.74
N VAL A 61 3.33 11.05 2.04
CA VAL A 61 1.95 10.57 2.06
C VAL A 61 1.41 10.60 0.63
N ARG A 62 0.84 9.49 0.16
CA ARG A 62 0.17 9.42 -1.14
C ARG A 62 -1.25 8.94 -0.98
N THR A 63 -2.18 9.66 -1.59
CA THR A 63 -3.55 9.17 -1.77
C THR A 63 -3.55 8.12 -2.87
N LEU A 64 -4.07 6.95 -2.55
CA LEU A 64 -4.32 5.91 -3.54
C LEU A 64 -5.77 6.04 -4.00
N HIS A 65 -5.95 6.39 -5.26
CA HIS A 65 -7.26 6.39 -5.90
C HIS A 65 -7.57 4.96 -6.32
N ILE A 66 -8.47 4.31 -5.60
CA ILE A 66 -8.93 2.95 -5.91
C ILE A 66 -10.27 3.05 -6.63
N PHE A 67 -10.32 2.56 -7.86
CA PHE A 67 -11.55 2.49 -8.64
C PHE A 67 -12.05 1.04 -8.67
N TYR A 68 -13.30 0.81 -8.25
CA TYR A 68 -13.96 -0.47 -8.36
C TYR A 68 -14.77 -0.52 -9.65
N LEU A 69 -14.40 -1.44 -10.54
CA LEU A 69 -15.08 -1.62 -11.83
C LEU A 69 -15.82 -2.96 -11.81
N LYS A 70 -17.15 -2.91 -11.78
CA LYS A 70 -17.99 -4.09 -12.02
C LYS A 70 -18.18 -4.24 -13.53
N MET A 71 -17.68 -5.32 -14.09
CA MET A 71 -17.78 -5.61 -15.52
C MET A 71 -18.03 -7.08 -15.79
N LYS A 72 -18.63 -7.38 -16.95
CA LYS A 72 -18.74 -8.72 -17.48
C LYS A 72 -17.59 -8.95 -18.45
N ILE A 73 -16.81 -9.99 -18.22
CA ILE A 73 -15.69 -10.38 -19.08
C ILE A 73 -16.13 -11.64 -19.82
N SER A 74 -16.03 -11.62 -21.16
CA SER A 74 -16.23 -12.80 -21.99
C SER A 74 -14.86 -13.25 -22.48
N THR A 75 -14.38 -14.40 -21.99
CA THR A 75 -13.06 -14.91 -22.31
C THR A 75 -13.05 -16.44 -22.31
N THR A 76 -12.16 -17.02 -23.09
CA THR A 76 -11.85 -18.46 -23.05
C THR A 76 -10.69 -18.78 -22.09
N LEU A 77 -10.03 -17.75 -21.56
CA LEU A 77 -8.91 -17.86 -20.63
C LEU A 77 -9.37 -18.23 -19.22
N SER A 78 -8.53 -18.96 -18.48
CA SER A 78 -8.78 -19.35 -17.10
C SER A 78 -8.61 -18.15 -16.17
N LEU A 79 -9.67 -17.82 -15.42
CA LEU A 79 -9.62 -16.75 -14.40
C LEU A 79 -8.62 -17.05 -13.25
N VAL A 80 -8.19 -18.30 -13.12
CA VAL A 80 -7.22 -18.73 -12.11
C VAL A 80 -5.80 -18.75 -12.70
N ASN A 81 -5.60 -19.45 -13.81
CA ASN A 81 -4.27 -19.69 -14.37
C ASN A 81 -3.79 -18.53 -15.26
N ASP A 82 -4.70 -17.87 -15.96
CA ASP A 82 -4.40 -16.82 -16.94
C ASP A 82 -4.72 -15.42 -16.40
N LYS A 83 -4.80 -15.29 -15.07
CA LYS A 83 -5.21 -14.06 -14.37
C LYS A 83 -4.38 -12.84 -14.77
N GLU A 84 -3.07 -13.02 -14.93
CA GLU A 84 -2.16 -11.93 -15.32
C GLU A 84 -2.43 -11.45 -16.75
N ILE A 85 -2.66 -12.37 -17.69
CA ILE A 85 -2.99 -12.06 -19.08
C ILE A 85 -4.27 -11.22 -19.13
N ILE A 86 -5.31 -11.65 -18.39
CA ILE A 86 -6.59 -10.94 -18.33
C ILE A 86 -6.42 -9.55 -17.67
N GLN A 87 -5.64 -9.44 -16.59
CA GLN A 87 -5.36 -8.15 -15.95
C GLN A 87 -4.65 -7.17 -16.87
N ASN A 88 -3.65 -7.64 -17.62
CA ASN A 88 -2.92 -6.82 -18.56
C ASN A 88 -3.81 -6.37 -19.72
N ALA A 89 -4.63 -7.26 -20.29
CA ALA A 89 -5.59 -6.89 -21.33
C ALA A 89 -6.61 -5.83 -20.85
N ILE A 90 -7.12 -5.95 -19.62
CA ILE A 90 -8.02 -4.94 -19.03
C ILE A 90 -7.26 -3.62 -18.81
N LYS A 91 -6.02 -3.68 -18.31
CA LYS A 91 -5.17 -2.50 -18.12
C LYS A 91 -4.97 -1.76 -19.45
N ASP A 92 -4.61 -2.48 -20.51
CA ASP A 92 -4.36 -1.89 -21.84
C ASP A 92 -5.61 -1.21 -22.39
N GLU A 93 -6.78 -1.84 -22.22
CA GLU A 93 -8.06 -1.26 -22.63
C GLU A 93 -8.42 -0.01 -21.82
N LEU A 94 -8.17 0.00 -20.51
CA LEU A 94 -8.40 1.18 -19.67
C LEU A 94 -7.47 2.33 -20.06
N VAL A 95 -6.19 2.04 -20.33
CA VAL A 95 -5.21 3.03 -20.80
C VAL A 95 -5.62 3.59 -22.16
N ARG A 96 -6.05 2.72 -23.10
CA ARG A 96 -6.58 3.12 -24.41
C ARG A 96 -7.80 4.05 -24.29
N ARG A 97 -8.60 3.90 -23.24
CA ARG A 97 -9.75 4.75 -22.92
C ARG A 97 -9.40 6.03 -22.14
N GLY A 98 -8.12 6.29 -21.89
CA GLY A 98 -7.62 7.54 -21.31
C GLY A 98 -7.16 7.44 -19.85
N MET A 99 -7.12 6.25 -19.25
CA MET A 99 -6.49 6.09 -17.93
C MET A 99 -4.96 6.21 -18.02
N ALA A 100 -4.33 6.67 -16.94
CA ALA A 100 -2.87 6.75 -16.86
C ALA A 100 -2.22 5.36 -16.98
N SER A 101 -1.09 5.25 -17.67
CA SER A 101 -0.34 3.97 -17.82
C SER A 101 0.18 3.39 -16.50
N SER A 102 0.30 4.23 -15.48
CA SER A 102 0.71 3.86 -14.12
C SER A 102 -0.35 3.11 -13.32
N ILE A 103 -1.59 2.98 -13.82
CA ILE A 103 -2.63 2.21 -13.12
C ILE A 103 -2.21 0.76 -12.91
N ARG A 104 -2.67 0.19 -11.78
CA ARG A 104 -2.54 -1.23 -11.46
C ARG A 104 -3.94 -1.84 -11.42
N VAL A 105 -4.15 -2.90 -12.19
CA VAL A 105 -5.43 -3.62 -12.24
C VAL A 105 -5.31 -4.90 -11.43
N ARG A 106 -6.28 -5.17 -10.57
CA ARG A 106 -6.38 -6.43 -9.84
C ARG A 106 -7.79 -7.00 -10.01
N LEU A 107 -7.85 -8.19 -10.58
CA LEU A 107 -9.06 -9.00 -10.59
C LEU A 107 -9.35 -9.50 -9.16
N LEU A 108 -10.52 -9.14 -8.66
CA LEU A 108 -11.10 -9.64 -7.43
C LEU A 108 -12.04 -10.80 -7.84
N GLY A 109 -11.67 -12.04 -7.51
CA GLY A 109 -12.40 -13.24 -7.94
C GLY A 109 -12.78 -14.14 -6.76
N GLY A 110 -13.92 -14.83 -6.88
CA GLY A 110 -14.44 -15.82 -5.91
C GLY A 110 -15.97 -15.91 -5.93
N ASP A 111 -16.63 -15.23 -5.00
CA ASP A 111 -18.06 -15.44 -4.69
C ASP A 111 -19.09 -14.73 -5.60
N LEU A 112 -18.65 -13.95 -6.59
CA LEU A 112 -19.52 -13.13 -7.45
C LEU A 112 -19.51 -13.53 -8.94
N VAL A 113 -18.83 -14.64 -9.29
CA VAL A 113 -18.67 -15.05 -10.69
C VAL A 113 -19.59 -16.22 -10.99
N GLU A 114 -20.75 -15.94 -11.61
CA GLU A 114 -21.54 -16.98 -12.29
C GLU A 114 -20.77 -17.47 -13.52
N VAL A 115 -20.10 -18.63 -13.41
CA VAL A 115 -19.56 -19.33 -14.56
C VAL A 115 -20.72 -20.06 -15.25
N ARG A 116 -21.20 -19.52 -16.37
CA ARG A 116 -22.16 -20.22 -17.24
C ARG A 116 -21.40 -20.96 -18.33
N THR A 117 -21.29 -22.28 -18.21
CA THR A 117 -20.84 -23.15 -19.30
C THR A 117 -21.96 -23.30 -20.34
N PRO A 118 -21.65 -23.30 -21.65
CA PRO A 118 -22.62 -23.61 -22.69
C PRO A 118 -23.21 -25.01 -22.49
N ILE A 119 -24.54 -25.13 -22.60
CA ILE A 119 -25.23 -26.43 -22.58
C ILE A 119 -24.90 -27.15 -23.90
N PRO A 120 -24.38 -28.39 -23.88
CA PRO A 120 -24.16 -29.17 -25.11
C PRO A 120 -25.50 -29.43 -25.82
N PRO A 121 -25.55 -29.41 -27.16
CA PRO A 121 -26.77 -29.75 -27.88
C PRO A 121 -27.13 -31.22 -27.57
N SER A 122 -28.29 -31.42 -26.97
CA SER A 122 -28.94 -32.71 -26.83
C SER A 122 -29.34 -33.19 -28.23
N GLY A 123 -28.69 -34.25 -28.70
CA GLY A 123 -29.07 -34.99 -29.90
C GLY A 123 -30.39 -35.73 -29.74
#